data_AF-A0A1N7G0Z3-F1
#
_entry.id   AF-A0A1N7G0Z3-F1
#
_cell.length_a   1.000
_cell.length_b   1.000
_cell.length_c   1.000
_cell.angle_alpha   90.00
_cell.angle_beta   90.00
_cell.angle_gamma   90.00
#
_symmetry.space_group_name_H-M   'P 1'
#
loop_
_entity.id
_entity.type
_entity.pdbx_description
1 polymer ?
#
loop_
_entity_poly.entity_id
_entity_poly.type
_entity_poly.pdbx_seq_one_letter_code
_entity_poly.pdbx_strand_id
1 'polypeptide(L)'
;MVWCNYEYAWGGRYNHFYKEQSLNNCVIIESDLQPIRFQGQFYDVETGLHYNRFRYYDSDVGMFIQRDPIGLLGGLNTFQYAPNPILFIDPFGLATLWGRKGFNKWFDNASVADVQNAMNNSVTQKEITSALRAGGGKHEWFPVSMAAKAKELGFTAKELKALSTPTKDVYFINIPDPKNPSKLLDGQHPTKGVSNTRASSNAHKMLMDKLDDAKTKQDARQIINDFVKNHTKRGCI
;
A
#
# COMPACT_ATOMS: atom_id res chain seq x y z
N MET A 1 11.64 9.83 37.46
CA MET A 1 12.02 9.82 36.03
C MET A 1 11.21 8.71 35.38
N VAL A 2 10.36 9.01 34.40
CA VAL A 2 9.41 8.00 33.86
C VAL A 2 10.04 7.23 32.69
N TRP A 3 10.96 7.84 31.96
CA TRP A 3 11.70 7.20 30.86
C TRP A 3 13.11 7.80 30.76
N CYS A 4 14.13 6.94 30.69
CA CYS A 4 15.54 7.29 30.49
C CYS A 4 16.07 6.50 29.28
N ASN A 5 16.78 7.16 28.37
CA ASN A 5 17.44 6.53 27.22
C ASN A 5 18.67 7.36 26.81
N TYR A 6 19.78 6.71 26.45
CA TYR A 6 21.03 7.33 26.01
C TYR A 6 21.54 6.68 24.72
N GLU A 7 21.05 7.11 23.56
CA GLU A 7 21.54 6.59 22.27
C GLU A 7 21.63 7.66 21.18
N TYR A 8 22.57 7.47 20.26
CA TYR A 8 22.61 8.21 19.00
C TYR A 8 21.60 7.62 18.01
N ALA A 9 20.97 8.50 17.24
CA ALA A 9 19.99 8.17 16.22
C ALA A 9 20.48 7.20 15.12
N TRP A 10 21.77 6.87 15.00
CA TRP A 10 22.27 6.03 13.90
C TRP A 10 23.36 5.04 14.30
N GLY A 11 23.43 4.67 15.59
CA GLY A 11 24.40 3.70 16.09
C GLY A 11 25.49 4.30 16.98
N GLY A 12 26.23 3.41 17.65
CA GLY A 12 27.30 3.72 18.59
C GLY A 12 27.01 3.16 19.98
N ARG A 13 27.35 1.89 20.22
CA ARG A 13 27.53 1.37 21.58
C ARG A 13 28.64 2.15 22.29
N TYR A 14 28.28 2.84 23.37
CA TYR A 14 29.26 3.44 24.26
C TYR A 14 30.02 2.33 25.00
N ASN A 15 31.28 2.09 24.66
CA ASN A 15 32.21 1.34 25.53
C ASN A 15 32.64 2.16 26.76
N HIS A 16 32.22 3.42 26.86
CA HIS A 16 32.40 4.27 28.03
C HIS A 16 31.25 5.26 28.15
N PHE A 17 30.50 5.15 29.25
CA PHE A 17 29.52 6.17 29.62
C PHE A 17 30.26 7.47 29.94
N TYR A 18 29.98 8.54 29.20
CA TYR A 18 30.64 9.85 29.41
C TYR A 18 30.21 10.55 30.72
N LYS A 19 29.32 9.92 31.51
CA LYS A 19 28.84 10.44 32.78
C LYS A 19 28.33 9.31 33.68
N GLU A 20 28.56 9.45 34.99
CA GLU A 20 28.01 8.56 36.02
C GLU A 20 26.48 8.59 35.96
N GLN A 21 25.87 7.44 35.67
CA GLN A 21 24.41 7.28 35.57
C GLN A 21 23.84 6.89 36.92
N SER A 22 24.02 7.76 37.91
CA SER A 22 23.33 7.62 39.18
C SER A 22 22.06 8.48 39.18
N LEU A 23 20.92 7.84 39.39
CA LEU A 23 19.68 8.52 39.73
C LEU A 23 19.37 8.21 41.19
N ASN A 24 19.43 9.21 42.06
CA ASN A 24 19.22 9.03 43.51
C ASN A 24 20.13 7.94 44.14
N ASN A 25 21.41 7.89 43.76
CA ASN A 25 22.38 6.86 44.17
C ASN A 25 22.13 5.42 43.68
N CYS A 26 21.19 5.19 42.75
CA CYS A 26 21.07 3.91 42.06
C CYS A 26 21.83 3.92 40.73
N VAL A 27 22.66 2.90 40.51
CA VAL A 27 23.31 2.64 39.21
C VAL A 27 22.25 2.19 38.22
N ILE A 28 22.11 2.91 37.11
CA ILE A 28 21.23 2.50 36.02
C ILE A 28 21.98 1.48 35.15
N ILE A 29 21.40 0.29 34.97
CA ILE A 29 21.90 -0.71 34.02
C ILE A 29 21.07 -0.70 32.73
N GLU A 30 21.61 -1.28 31.67
CA GLU A 30 21.02 -1.21 30.33
C GLU A 30 19.59 -1.78 30.25
N SER A 31 19.28 -2.80 31.05
CA SER A 31 17.93 -3.37 31.17
C SER A 31 16.90 -2.43 31.80
N ASP A 32 17.35 -1.38 32.50
CA ASP A 32 16.47 -0.38 33.13
C ASP A 32 16.13 0.77 32.18
N LEU A 33 16.80 0.84 31.02
CA LEU A 33 16.54 1.85 30.01
C LEU A 33 15.28 1.52 29.21
N GLN A 34 14.62 2.56 28.68
CA GLN A 34 13.48 2.38 27.77
C GLN A 34 13.91 1.54 26.55
N PRO A 35 13.29 0.36 26.29
CA PRO A 35 13.65 -0.50 25.16
C PRO A 35 13.12 -0.02 23.79
N ILE A 36 12.16 0.90 23.74
CA ILE A 36 11.67 1.45 22.46
C ILE A 36 12.79 2.24 21.75
N ARG A 37 13.00 1.97 20.46
CA ARG A 37 14.00 2.63 19.60
C ARG A 37 13.30 3.43 18.49
N PHE A 38 13.81 3.40 17.24
CA PHE A 38 13.11 3.99 16.10
C PHE A 38 11.70 3.41 15.91
N GLN A 39 10.89 4.07 15.10
CA GLN A 39 9.53 3.59 14.81
C GLN A 39 9.53 2.11 14.38
N GLY A 40 8.87 1.27 15.18
CA GLY A 40 8.75 -0.17 14.93
C GLY A 40 9.90 -1.02 15.49
N GLN A 41 10.85 -0.44 16.22
CA GLN A 41 12.02 -1.13 16.76
C GLN A 41 11.95 -1.30 18.28
N PHE A 42 12.31 -2.50 18.76
CA PHE A 42 12.43 -2.82 20.17
C PHE A 42 13.84 -3.33 20.47
N TYR A 43 14.50 -2.75 21.47
CA TYR A 43 15.83 -3.20 21.88
C TYR A 43 15.75 -4.49 22.66
N ASP A 44 16.45 -5.50 22.16
CA ASP A 44 16.63 -6.78 22.81
C ASP A 44 17.97 -6.75 23.55
N VAL A 45 17.93 -6.70 24.89
CA VAL A 45 19.11 -6.57 25.74
C VAL A 45 20.02 -7.81 25.68
N GLU A 46 19.46 -9.00 25.43
CA GLU A 46 20.25 -10.25 25.42
C GLU A 46 21.18 -10.32 24.21
N THR A 47 20.70 -9.84 23.07
CA THR A 47 21.47 -9.80 21.82
C THR A 47 22.13 -8.43 21.59
N GLY A 48 21.58 -7.40 22.25
CA GLY A 48 21.79 -5.99 22.02
C GLY A 48 21.52 -5.57 20.56
N LEU A 49 20.59 -6.26 19.90
CA LEU A 49 20.07 -5.94 18.56
C LEU A 49 18.68 -5.30 18.67
N HIS A 50 18.25 -4.65 17.60
CA HIS A 50 16.94 -4.02 17.51
C HIS A 50 15.98 -4.96 16.78
N TYR A 51 14.98 -5.48 17.48
CA TYR A 51 13.94 -6.31 16.90
C TYR A 51 12.93 -5.46 16.12
N ASN A 52 12.82 -5.74 14.81
CA ASN A 52 11.86 -5.14 13.89
C ASN A 52 10.97 -6.23 13.31
N ARG A 53 10.10 -6.81 14.13
CA ARG A 53 9.08 -7.82 13.78
C ARG A 53 9.61 -9.05 13.02
N PHE A 54 9.94 -8.92 11.75
CA PHE A 54 10.45 -10.01 10.92
C PHE A 54 11.98 -10.11 10.89
N ARG A 55 12.71 -9.08 11.35
CA ARG A 55 14.19 -9.06 11.29
C ARG A 55 14.82 -8.38 12.50
N TYR A 56 16.06 -8.76 12.80
CA TYR A 56 16.92 -8.08 13.75
C TYR A 56 17.84 -7.09 13.02
N TYR A 57 17.87 -5.86 13.53
CA TYR A 57 18.65 -4.72 13.04
C TYR A 57 19.83 -4.45 13.96
N ASP A 58 21.02 -4.38 13.37
CA ASP A 58 22.24 -3.97 14.05
C ASP A 58 22.41 -2.46 13.84
N SER A 59 22.31 -1.71 14.94
CA SER A 59 22.42 -0.26 14.92
C SER A 59 23.85 0.22 14.75
N ASP A 60 24.86 -0.54 15.17
CA ASP A 60 26.27 -0.18 15.01
C ASP A 60 26.71 -0.29 13.54
N VAL A 61 26.18 -1.28 12.82
CA VAL A 61 26.46 -1.48 11.38
C VAL A 61 25.46 -0.72 10.49
N GLY A 62 24.28 -0.40 11.01
CA GLY A 62 23.24 0.31 10.27
C GLY A 62 22.45 -0.56 9.30
N MET A 63 22.35 -1.87 9.54
CA MET A 63 21.70 -2.83 8.65
C MET A 63 21.06 -4.01 9.40
N PHE A 64 20.17 -4.73 8.74
CA PHE A 64 19.67 -6.01 9.24
C PHE A 64 20.76 -7.08 9.23
N ILE A 65 20.75 -7.95 10.23
CA ILE A 65 21.66 -9.12 10.30
C ILE A 65 21.14 -10.32 9.49
N GLN A 66 19.89 -10.24 9.04
CA GLN A 66 19.20 -11.27 8.27
C GLN A 66 18.84 -10.75 6.88
N ARG A 67 18.96 -11.62 5.87
CA ARG A 67 18.48 -11.32 4.51
C ARG A 67 16.98 -11.08 4.52
N ASP A 68 16.53 -10.15 3.69
CA ASP A 68 15.12 -9.87 3.48
C ASP A 68 14.35 -11.13 3.05
N PRO A 69 13.28 -11.54 3.78
CA PRO A 69 12.43 -12.67 3.40
C PRO A 69 11.77 -12.52 2.02
N ILE A 70 11.56 -11.28 1.54
CA ILE A 70 11.04 -11.02 0.18
C ILE A 70 12.15 -10.94 -0.88
N GLY A 71 13.41 -11.17 -0.48
CA GLY A 71 14.57 -11.24 -1.37
C GLY A 71 14.82 -9.93 -2.12
N LEU A 72 15.21 -10.04 -3.40
CA LEU A 72 15.52 -8.87 -4.25
C LEU A 72 14.32 -7.95 -4.53
N LEU A 73 13.10 -8.35 -4.15
CA LEU A 73 11.92 -7.49 -4.25
C LEU A 73 11.96 -6.36 -3.22
N GLY A 74 12.62 -6.56 -2.07
CA GLY A 74 12.82 -5.53 -1.03
C GLY A 74 13.92 -4.51 -1.37
N GLY A 75 14.67 -4.74 -2.45
CA GLY A 75 15.75 -3.86 -2.91
C GLY A 75 16.98 -4.64 -3.35
N LEU A 76 17.95 -3.92 -3.92
CA LEU A 76 19.25 -4.52 -4.31
C LEU A 76 20.08 -4.91 -3.08
N ASN A 77 19.94 -4.18 -1.98
CA ASN A 77 20.59 -4.50 -0.71
C ASN A 77 19.60 -5.22 0.21
N THR A 78 19.71 -6.54 0.30
CA THR A 78 18.82 -7.39 1.11
C THR A 78 18.98 -7.23 2.61
N PHE A 79 19.96 -6.45 3.07
CA PHE A 79 20.20 -6.17 4.49
C PHE A 79 19.79 -4.73 4.87
N GLN A 80 19.30 -3.93 3.93
CA GLN A 80 18.97 -2.53 4.19
C GLN A 80 17.72 -2.35 5.05
N TYR A 81 17.76 -1.42 6.01
CA TYR A 81 16.60 -1.00 6.81
C TYR A 81 15.65 -0.08 6.04
N ALA A 82 16.15 1.06 5.55
CA ALA A 82 15.39 1.94 4.66
C ALA A 82 16.33 2.67 3.68
N PRO A 83 15.88 2.96 2.44
CA PRO A 83 16.68 3.71 1.46
C PRO A 83 17.08 5.12 1.90
N ASN A 84 16.21 5.80 2.63
CA ASN A 84 16.50 7.07 3.29
C ASN A 84 15.75 7.07 4.62
N PRO A 85 16.44 6.82 5.74
CA PRO A 85 15.76 6.53 7.00
C PRO A 85 15.29 7.79 7.75
N ILE A 86 15.56 8.98 7.21
CA ILE A 86 15.00 10.27 7.68
C ILE A 86 13.59 10.49 7.09
N LEU A 87 13.36 10.06 5.85
CA LEU A 87 12.09 10.26 5.13
C LEU A 87 11.24 8.99 5.02
N PHE A 88 11.85 7.82 5.14
CA PHE A 88 11.21 6.52 4.96
C PHE A 88 11.40 5.68 6.22
N ILE A 89 10.29 5.17 6.72
CA ILE A 89 10.24 4.27 7.86
C ILE A 89 9.86 2.91 7.32
N ASP A 90 10.37 1.84 7.93
CA ASP A 90 10.04 0.45 7.61
C ASP A 90 9.28 -0.22 8.77
N PRO A 91 7.96 0.03 8.92
CA PRO A 91 7.20 -0.40 10.10
C PRO A 91 7.10 -1.91 10.27
N PHE A 92 7.37 -2.67 9.21
CA PHE A 92 7.29 -4.13 9.23
C PHE A 92 8.66 -4.80 9.14
N GLY A 93 9.74 -4.08 8.84
CA GLY A 93 11.01 -4.71 8.52
C GLY A 93 10.99 -5.36 7.14
N LEU A 94 10.26 -4.81 6.16
CA LEU A 94 10.08 -5.31 4.80
C LEU A 94 10.44 -4.25 3.71
N ALA A 95 11.09 -3.15 4.11
CA ALA A 95 11.46 -1.97 3.33
C ALA A 95 10.38 -1.47 2.37
N THR A 96 9.58 -0.48 2.80
CA THR A 96 8.52 0.25 2.05
C THR A 96 8.17 -0.39 0.72
N LEU A 97 7.17 -1.28 0.72
CA LEU A 97 6.91 -2.37 -0.25
C LEU A 97 7.24 -2.14 -1.75
N TRP A 98 7.42 -0.90 -2.18
CA TRP A 98 7.59 -0.51 -3.57
C TRP A 98 8.48 0.73 -3.81
N GLY A 99 8.70 1.63 -2.84
CA GLY A 99 9.23 2.98 -3.16
C GLY A 99 8.41 3.72 -4.24
N ARG A 100 8.85 4.92 -4.68
CA ARG A 100 8.10 5.76 -5.65
C ARG A 100 7.94 5.15 -7.07
N LYS A 101 8.60 4.03 -7.38
CA LYS A 101 8.61 3.38 -8.72
C LYS A 101 8.49 1.86 -8.72
N GLY A 102 8.59 1.17 -7.59
CA GLY A 102 8.55 -0.30 -7.54
C GLY A 102 7.15 -0.86 -7.70
N PHE A 103 6.08 -0.07 -7.49
CA PHE A 103 4.70 -0.59 -7.54
C PHE A 103 4.38 -1.24 -8.88
N ASN A 104 4.79 -0.58 -9.96
CA ASN A 104 4.56 -1.15 -11.28
C ASN A 104 5.40 -2.43 -11.44
N LYS A 105 6.66 -2.43 -10.98
CA LYS A 105 7.57 -3.56 -11.12
C LYS A 105 7.08 -4.82 -10.40
N TRP A 106 6.67 -4.78 -9.13
CA TRP A 106 6.08 -6.00 -8.51
C TRP A 106 4.70 -6.31 -9.06
N PHE A 107 3.85 -5.35 -9.46
CA PHE A 107 2.53 -5.72 -10.02
C PHE A 107 2.70 -6.48 -11.34
N ASP A 108 3.65 -6.04 -12.15
CA ASP A 108 3.95 -6.67 -13.42
C ASP A 108 4.63 -8.04 -13.24
N ASN A 109 5.39 -8.26 -12.15
CA ASN A 109 6.09 -9.53 -11.89
C ASN A 109 5.40 -10.50 -10.91
N ALA A 110 4.42 -10.04 -10.13
CA ALA A 110 3.72 -10.85 -9.13
C ALA A 110 2.89 -11.96 -9.79
N SER A 111 2.65 -13.06 -9.07
CA SER A 111 1.64 -14.03 -9.47
C SER A 111 0.23 -13.53 -9.12
N VAL A 112 -0.81 -14.16 -9.69
CA VAL A 112 -2.21 -13.86 -9.31
C VAL A 112 -2.43 -14.11 -7.82
N ALA A 113 -1.83 -15.18 -7.27
CA ALA A 113 -1.93 -15.52 -5.85
C ALA A 113 -1.29 -14.46 -4.94
N ASP A 114 -0.14 -13.89 -5.33
CA ASP A 114 0.51 -12.82 -4.56
C ASP A 114 -0.38 -11.58 -4.48
N VAL A 115 -0.99 -11.20 -5.61
CA VAL A 115 -1.93 -10.07 -5.66
C VAL A 115 -3.16 -10.36 -4.82
N GLN A 116 -3.71 -11.58 -4.89
CA GLN A 116 -4.86 -12.02 -4.07
C GLN A 116 -4.54 -11.92 -2.57
N ASN A 117 -3.40 -12.45 -2.14
CA ASN A 117 -2.95 -12.42 -0.75
C ASN A 117 -2.74 -10.98 -0.26
N ALA A 118 -2.15 -10.13 -1.09
CA ALA A 118 -1.96 -8.73 -0.78
C ALA A 118 -3.29 -7.95 -0.74
N MET A 119 -4.30 -8.34 -1.51
CA MET A 119 -5.63 -7.74 -1.43
C MET A 119 -6.44 -8.22 -0.21
N ASN A 120 -6.17 -9.42 0.29
CA ASN A 120 -6.82 -9.98 1.49
C ASN A 120 -6.28 -9.39 2.81
N ASN A 121 -5.07 -8.84 2.79
CA ASN A 121 -4.50 -8.14 3.94
C ASN A 121 -4.85 -6.64 3.90
N SER A 122 -5.47 -6.15 4.99
CA SER A 122 -6.03 -4.79 5.06
C SER A 122 -5.01 -3.65 4.91
N VAL A 123 -3.75 -3.90 5.25
CA VAL A 123 -2.67 -2.92 5.11
C VAL A 123 -2.23 -2.86 3.66
N THR A 124 -1.86 -3.99 3.08
CA THR A 124 -1.41 -4.09 1.69
C THR A 124 -2.51 -3.72 0.69
N GLN A 125 -3.78 -3.99 1.01
CA GLN A 125 -4.93 -3.56 0.22
C GLN A 125 -5.01 -2.04 0.10
N LYS A 126 -4.80 -1.30 1.21
CA LYS A 126 -4.78 0.17 1.21
C LYS A 126 -3.62 0.73 0.39
N GLU A 127 -2.47 0.07 0.44
CA GLU A 127 -1.29 0.44 -0.36
C GLU A 127 -1.51 0.21 -1.85
N ILE A 128 -2.03 -0.95 -2.26
CA ILE A 128 -2.37 -1.25 -3.66
C ILE A 128 -3.39 -0.23 -4.18
N THR A 129 -4.42 0.04 -3.37
CA THR A 129 -5.44 1.05 -3.67
C THR A 129 -4.83 2.42 -3.89
N SER A 130 -3.96 2.87 -3.00
CA SER A 130 -3.28 4.17 -3.12
C SER A 130 -2.36 4.22 -4.34
N ALA A 131 -1.65 3.13 -4.62
CA ALA A 131 -0.66 3.04 -5.68
C ALA A 131 -1.29 3.01 -7.09
N LEU A 132 -2.43 2.33 -7.26
CA LEU A 132 -3.19 2.33 -8.52
C LEU A 132 -3.91 3.67 -8.76
N ARG A 133 -4.40 4.33 -7.69
CA ARG A 133 -5.10 5.63 -7.77
C ARG A 133 -4.21 6.84 -8.04
N ALA A 134 -2.89 6.70 -7.91
CA ALA A 134 -1.89 7.72 -8.28
C ALA A 134 -2.18 9.16 -7.76
N GLY A 135 -2.61 9.30 -6.50
CA GLY A 135 -2.82 10.62 -5.86
C GLY A 135 -4.25 11.15 -5.87
N GLY A 136 -5.23 10.36 -6.34
CA GLY A 136 -6.66 10.67 -6.24
C GLY A 136 -7.19 11.62 -7.33
N GLY A 137 -8.50 11.88 -7.31
CA GLY A 137 -9.16 12.76 -8.29
C GLY A 137 -9.40 12.15 -9.67
N LYS A 138 -9.03 10.88 -9.86
CA LYS A 138 -9.41 10.07 -11.01
C LYS A 138 -10.37 8.96 -10.60
N HIS A 139 -11.30 8.66 -11.49
CA HIS A 139 -12.14 7.47 -11.49
C HIS A 139 -11.44 6.38 -12.28
N GLU A 140 -11.49 5.15 -11.77
CA GLU A 140 -10.83 3.98 -12.35
C GLU A 140 -11.90 3.12 -13.03
N TRP A 141 -11.70 2.80 -14.31
CA TRP A 141 -12.64 1.97 -15.06
C TRP A 141 -12.41 0.47 -14.85
N PHE A 142 -11.21 0.08 -14.44
CA PHE A 142 -10.95 -1.25 -13.89
C PHE A 142 -10.86 -1.14 -12.36
N PRO A 143 -11.84 -1.66 -11.60
CA PRO A 143 -11.86 -1.47 -10.15
C PRO A 143 -10.65 -2.11 -9.46
N VAL A 144 -10.04 -1.38 -8.52
CA VAL A 144 -8.88 -1.89 -7.76
C VAL A 144 -9.23 -3.12 -6.91
N SER A 145 -10.49 -3.24 -6.47
CA SER A 145 -10.97 -4.46 -5.79
C SER A 145 -10.85 -5.71 -6.66
N MET A 146 -10.76 -5.56 -7.97
CA MET A 146 -10.57 -6.63 -8.95
C MET A 146 -9.12 -6.74 -9.45
N ALA A 147 -8.14 -6.23 -8.69
CA ALA A 147 -6.73 -6.25 -9.09
C ALA A 147 -6.19 -7.66 -9.40
N ALA A 148 -6.66 -8.69 -8.67
CA ALA A 148 -6.30 -10.08 -8.96
C ALA A 148 -6.84 -10.54 -10.33
N LYS A 149 -8.11 -10.22 -10.65
CA LYS A 149 -8.70 -10.48 -11.98
C LYS A 149 -7.98 -9.71 -13.08
N ALA A 150 -7.62 -8.45 -12.84
CA ALA A 150 -6.81 -7.68 -13.78
C ALA A 150 -5.47 -8.37 -14.07
N LYS A 151 -4.85 -8.94 -13.03
CA LYS A 151 -3.59 -9.66 -13.16
C LYS A 151 -3.76 -10.98 -13.92
N GLU A 152 -4.81 -11.72 -13.63
CA GLU A 152 -5.19 -12.94 -14.36
C GLU A 152 -5.36 -12.67 -15.86
N LEU A 153 -6.01 -11.55 -16.20
CA LEU A 153 -6.21 -11.11 -17.59
C LEU A 153 -4.93 -10.56 -18.26
N GLY A 154 -3.82 -10.41 -17.52
CA GLY A 154 -2.55 -9.95 -18.06
C GLY A 154 -2.43 -8.44 -18.25
N PHE A 155 -3.11 -7.65 -17.42
CA PHE A 155 -2.90 -6.20 -17.36
C PHE A 155 -1.62 -5.86 -16.59
N THR A 156 -0.90 -4.84 -17.08
CA THR A 156 0.17 -4.18 -16.34
C THR A 156 -0.38 -3.05 -15.45
N ALA A 157 0.35 -2.66 -14.40
CA ALA A 157 -0.06 -1.55 -13.55
C ALA A 157 -0.18 -0.23 -14.33
N LYS A 158 0.65 -0.03 -15.35
CA LYS A 158 0.59 1.15 -16.22
C LYS A 158 -0.68 1.17 -17.06
N GLU A 159 -1.08 0.02 -17.61
CA GLU A 159 -2.33 -0.09 -18.38
C GLU A 159 -3.55 0.18 -17.49
N LEU A 160 -3.58 -0.36 -16.26
CA LEU A 160 -4.68 -0.10 -15.32
C LEU A 160 -4.78 1.38 -14.94
N LYS A 161 -3.64 2.04 -14.67
CA LYS A 161 -3.59 3.48 -14.38
C LYS A 161 -4.03 4.34 -15.57
N ALA A 162 -3.80 3.87 -16.80
CA ALA A 162 -4.24 4.56 -18.01
C ALA A 162 -5.76 4.46 -18.21
N LEU A 163 -6.39 3.39 -17.73
CA LEU A 163 -7.85 3.22 -17.72
C LEU A 163 -8.51 4.05 -16.61
N SER A 164 -8.27 5.35 -16.63
CA SER A 164 -8.79 6.29 -15.65
C SER A 164 -9.18 7.62 -16.25
N THR A 165 -10.26 8.21 -15.72
CA THR A 165 -10.79 9.51 -16.14
C THR A 165 -10.86 10.46 -14.95
N PRO A 166 -10.71 11.78 -15.12
CA PRO A 166 -10.91 12.71 -14.00
C PRO A 166 -12.30 12.52 -13.38
N THR A 167 -12.38 12.35 -12.06
CA THR A 167 -13.65 12.02 -11.38
C THR A 167 -14.75 13.06 -11.63
N LYS A 168 -14.36 14.33 -11.78
CA LYS A 168 -15.25 15.45 -12.09
C LYS A 168 -15.99 15.31 -13.42
N ASP A 169 -15.45 14.52 -14.35
CA ASP A 169 -16.00 14.34 -15.70
C ASP A 169 -16.88 13.09 -15.81
N VAL A 170 -17.00 12.31 -14.72
CA VAL A 170 -17.80 11.09 -14.69
C VAL A 170 -19.22 11.38 -14.21
N TYR A 171 -20.16 11.27 -15.14
CA TYR A 171 -21.59 11.30 -14.88
C TYR A 171 -22.25 10.09 -15.52
N PHE A 172 -22.87 9.25 -14.70
CA PHE A 172 -23.52 8.02 -15.14
C PHE A 172 -24.92 8.28 -15.65
N ILE A 173 -25.27 7.62 -16.75
CA ILE A 173 -26.59 7.69 -17.38
C ILE A 173 -27.12 6.30 -17.67
N ASN A 174 -28.44 6.16 -17.74
CA ASN A 174 -29.11 4.93 -18.16
C ASN A 174 -28.71 3.70 -17.31
N ILE A 175 -28.51 3.87 -16.00
CA ILE A 175 -28.14 2.77 -15.10
C ILE A 175 -29.42 2.08 -14.60
N PRO A 176 -29.62 0.78 -14.86
CA PRO A 176 -30.79 0.07 -14.34
C PRO A 176 -30.85 0.10 -12.81
N ASP A 177 -32.04 0.29 -12.25
CA ASP A 177 -32.26 0.16 -10.81
C ASP A 177 -32.65 -1.29 -10.46
N PRO A 178 -31.83 -2.07 -9.73
CA PRO A 178 -32.19 -3.43 -9.32
C PRO A 178 -33.47 -3.50 -8.49
N LYS A 179 -33.83 -2.40 -7.80
CA LYS A 179 -35.06 -2.32 -7.00
C LYS A 179 -36.30 -1.97 -7.83
N ASN A 180 -36.12 -1.40 -9.02
CA ASN A 180 -37.20 -1.02 -9.91
C ASN A 180 -36.74 -1.17 -11.37
N PRO A 181 -36.89 -2.37 -11.96
CA PRO A 181 -36.36 -2.68 -13.28
C PRO A 181 -36.85 -1.77 -14.41
N SER A 182 -38.02 -1.15 -14.26
CA SER A 182 -38.59 -0.21 -15.23
C SER A 182 -37.96 1.19 -15.15
N LYS A 183 -37.10 1.45 -14.17
CA LYS A 183 -36.50 2.77 -13.91
C LYS A 183 -35.00 2.76 -14.22
N LEU A 184 -34.60 3.74 -15.03
CA LEU A 184 -33.19 4.07 -15.25
C LEU A 184 -32.78 5.23 -14.33
N LEU A 185 -31.57 5.14 -13.79
CA LEU A 185 -30.98 6.11 -12.89
C LEU A 185 -29.82 6.83 -13.56
N ASP A 186 -29.81 8.15 -13.35
CA ASP A 186 -28.72 9.02 -13.72
C ASP A 186 -28.11 9.61 -12.44
N GLY A 187 -26.80 9.86 -12.44
CA GLY A 187 -26.16 10.45 -11.28
C GLY A 187 -24.68 10.67 -11.43
N GLN A 188 -24.19 11.65 -10.67
CA GLN A 188 -22.78 11.97 -10.63
C GLN A 188 -22.01 10.92 -9.83
N HIS A 189 -20.76 10.67 -10.25
CA HIS A 189 -19.79 10.00 -9.40
C HIS A 189 -19.46 10.88 -8.17
N PRO A 190 -19.34 10.32 -6.96
CA PRO A 190 -18.98 11.11 -5.79
C PRO A 190 -17.64 11.84 -5.98
N THR A 191 -17.64 13.14 -5.69
CA THR A 191 -16.46 13.99 -5.59
C THR A 191 -16.39 14.61 -4.21
N LYS A 192 -15.31 15.34 -3.87
CA LYS A 192 -15.21 16.06 -2.59
C LYS A 192 -16.44 16.97 -2.41
N GLY A 193 -17.24 16.72 -1.36
CA GLY A 193 -18.46 17.47 -1.06
C GLY A 193 -19.74 16.98 -1.76
N VAL A 194 -19.69 15.97 -2.62
CA VAL A 194 -20.86 15.37 -3.28
C VAL A 194 -21.05 13.94 -2.79
N SER A 195 -22.24 13.65 -2.25
CA SER A 195 -22.57 12.33 -1.74
C SER A 195 -22.69 11.28 -2.85
N ASN A 196 -22.46 10.02 -2.51
CA ASN A 196 -22.56 8.92 -3.46
C ASN A 196 -24.02 8.73 -3.90
N THR A 197 -24.24 8.58 -5.21
CA THR A 197 -25.56 8.35 -5.78
C THR A 197 -25.86 6.87 -5.94
N ARG A 198 -27.14 6.50 -5.98
CA ARG A 198 -27.55 5.12 -6.30
C ARG A 198 -27.13 4.71 -7.72
N ALA A 199 -27.21 5.64 -8.67
CA ALA A 199 -26.72 5.44 -10.03
C ALA A 199 -25.22 5.08 -10.02
N SER A 200 -24.39 5.84 -9.30
CA SER A 200 -22.95 5.55 -9.14
C SER A 200 -22.71 4.17 -8.52
N SER A 201 -23.41 3.82 -7.43
CA SER A 201 -23.23 2.53 -6.76
C SER A 201 -23.63 1.35 -7.66
N ASN A 202 -24.74 1.48 -8.39
CA ASN A 202 -25.23 0.45 -9.30
C ASN A 202 -24.34 0.35 -10.56
N ALA A 203 -23.81 1.47 -11.06
CA ALA A 203 -22.89 1.52 -12.19
C ALA A 203 -21.61 0.71 -11.90
N HIS A 204 -21.02 0.88 -10.72
CA HIS A 204 -19.84 0.10 -10.32
C HIS A 204 -20.13 -1.39 -10.23
N LYS A 205 -21.26 -1.79 -9.64
CA LYS A 205 -21.68 -3.20 -9.57
C LYS A 205 -21.86 -3.79 -10.97
N MET A 206 -22.62 -3.12 -11.82
CA MET A 206 -22.87 -3.55 -13.19
C MET A 206 -21.58 -3.72 -13.99
N LEU A 207 -20.60 -2.82 -13.82
CA LEU A 207 -19.31 -2.94 -14.48
C LEU A 207 -18.47 -4.10 -13.92
N MET A 208 -18.45 -4.27 -12.60
CA MET A 208 -17.75 -5.39 -11.95
C MET A 208 -18.30 -6.74 -12.42
N ASP A 209 -19.62 -6.89 -12.44
CA ASP A 209 -20.29 -8.12 -12.87
C ASP A 209 -19.89 -8.48 -14.31
N LYS A 210 -19.90 -7.49 -15.22
CA LYS A 210 -19.46 -7.71 -16.62
C LYS A 210 -17.98 -8.07 -16.73
N LEU A 211 -17.13 -7.46 -15.90
CA LEU A 211 -15.68 -7.72 -15.90
C LEU A 211 -15.32 -9.09 -15.33
N ASP A 212 -16.16 -9.67 -14.48
CA ASP A 212 -15.94 -11.01 -13.92
C ASP A 212 -15.99 -12.09 -15.01
N ASP A 213 -16.91 -11.91 -15.97
CA ASP A 213 -17.08 -12.75 -17.15
C ASP A 213 -15.98 -12.59 -18.22
N ALA A 214 -15.12 -11.57 -18.09
CA ALA A 214 -14.06 -11.34 -19.06
C ALA A 214 -13.03 -12.48 -19.03
N LYS A 215 -12.68 -12.98 -20.23
CA LYS A 215 -11.71 -14.07 -20.43
C LYS A 215 -10.35 -13.58 -20.91
N THR A 216 -10.33 -12.48 -21.66
CA THR A 216 -9.08 -11.90 -22.18
C THR A 216 -8.96 -10.41 -21.84
N LYS A 217 -7.73 -9.89 -21.93
CA LYS A 217 -7.45 -8.45 -21.81
C LYS A 217 -8.25 -7.61 -22.80
N GLN A 218 -8.42 -8.10 -24.03
CA GLN A 218 -9.14 -7.39 -25.08
C GLN A 218 -10.64 -7.32 -24.77
N ASP A 219 -11.22 -8.43 -24.29
CA ASP A 219 -12.64 -8.46 -23.88
C ASP A 219 -12.91 -7.47 -22.76
N ALA A 220 -12.05 -7.44 -21.73
CA ALA A 220 -12.19 -6.50 -20.62
C ALA A 220 -12.10 -5.04 -21.09
N ARG A 221 -11.21 -4.72 -22.03
CA ARG A 221 -11.14 -3.38 -22.63
C ARG A 221 -12.40 -3.03 -23.41
N GLN A 222 -12.93 -3.99 -24.17
CA GLN A 222 -14.16 -3.80 -24.94
C GLN A 222 -15.35 -3.55 -24.02
N ILE A 223 -15.50 -4.35 -22.96
CA ILE A 223 -16.53 -4.18 -21.92
C ILE A 223 -16.47 -2.78 -21.31
N ILE A 224 -15.27 -2.32 -20.95
CA ILE A 224 -15.06 -0.98 -20.38
C ILE A 224 -15.45 0.11 -21.39
N ASN A 225 -14.99 0.00 -22.64
CA ASN A 225 -15.28 0.99 -23.68
C ASN A 225 -16.79 1.07 -23.98
N ASP A 226 -17.45 -0.08 -24.11
CA ASP A 226 -18.89 -0.16 -24.35
C ASP A 226 -19.68 0.37 -23.15
N PHE A 227 -19.22 0.08 -21.93
CA PHE A 227 -19.81 0.64 -20.72
C PHE A 227 -19.72 2.16 -20.71
N VAL A 228 -18.53 2.72 -20.95
CA VAL A 228 -18.32 4.17 -20.92
C VAL A 228 -19.13 4.87 -22.01
N LYS A 229 -19.19 4.29 -23.21
CA LYS A 229 -19.97 4.82 -24.32
C LYS A 229 -21.46 4.86 -24.03
N ASN A 230 -22.01 3.79 -23.44
CA ASN A 230 -23.45 3.64 -23.27
C ASN A 230 -23.99 4.22 -21.95
N HIS A 231 -23.15 4.28 -20.92
CA HIS A 231 -23.56 4.61 -19.55
C HIS A 231 -22.86 5.84 -18.96
N THR A 232 -22.17 6.65 -19.77
CA THR A 232 -21.58 7.92 -19.31
C THR A 232 -21.81 9.07 -20.29
N LYS A 233 -21.91 10.29 -19.77
CA LYS A 233 -22.25 11.50 -20.56
C LYS A 233 -21.07 12.13 -21.32
N ARG A 234 -19.82 11.82 -20.98
CA ARG A 234 -18.59 12.43 -21.54
C ARG A 234 -17.51 11.40 -21.88
N GLY A 235 -17.94 10.21 -22.31
CA GLY A 235 -17.10 9.02 -22.41
C GLY A 235 -15.81 9.16 -23.22
N CYS A 236 -14.73 9.52 -22.55
CA CYS A 236 -13.38 9.47 -23.09
C CYS A 236 -12.52 8.61 -22.17
N ILE A 237 -11.99 7.51 -22.68
CA ILE A 237 -10.91 6.70 -22.08
C ILE A 237 -9.77 6.63 -23.09
#